data_AF-A0A5N0EC83-F1
#
_entry.id   AF-A0A5N0EC83-F1
#
_cell.length_a   1.000
_cell.length_b   1.000
_cell.length_c   1.000
_cell.angle_alpha   90.00
_cell.angle_beta   90.00
_cell.angle_gamma   90.00
#
_symmetry.space_group_name_H-M   'P 1'
#
loop_
_entity.id
_entity.type
_entity.pdbx_description
1 polymer ?
#
loop_
_entity_poly.entity_id
_entity_poly.type
_entity_poly.pdbx_seq_one_letter_code
_entity_poly.pdbx_strand_id
1 'polypeptide(L)'
;MFKTAKFFVFVIAAAFFVGGCGDEPEKLVNKGGNTPCNEFSAQDPDKQRITVTKFLEQERNGDAPPTQDRTVDAAIASIKLMCAAQANPDTPINKADLTGILVPK
;
A
#
# COMPACT_ATOMS: atom_id res chain seq x y z
N MET A 1 -28.61 24.22 44.89
CA MET A 1 -28.27 25.05 43.71
C MET A 1 -27.18 24.34 42.93
N PHE A 2 -27.53 23.76 41.79
CA PHE A 2 -26.57 23.20 40.83
C PHE A 2 -25.70 24.32 40.27
N LYS A 3 -24.37 24.18 40.33
CA LYS A 3 -23.54 24.77 39.27
C LYS A 3 -22.19 24.07 39.11
N THR A 4 -22.12 23.34 37.99
CA THR A 4 -20.97 23.19 37.09
C THR A 4 -19.76 22.41 37.58
N ALA A 5 -19.78 21.13 37.19
CA ALA A 5 -18.62 20.31 36.89
C ALA A 5 -17.60 21.08 36.04
N LYS A 6 -16.36 21.17 36.53
CA LYS A 6 -15.22 21.59 35.73
C LYS A 6 -14.60 20.32 35.16
N PHE A 7 -15.02 20.02 33.94
CA PHE A 7 -14.51 18.94 33.11
C PHE A 7 -12.97 19.00 33.08
N PHE A 8 -12.34 17.92 33.53
CA PHE A 8 -10.95 17.62 33.20
C PHE A 8 -10.89 17.37 31.69
N VAL A 9 -10.55 18.39 30.92
CA VAL A 9 -10.21 18.21 29.51
C VAL A 9 -8.77 17.72 29.47
N PHE A 10 -8.60 16.40 29.49
CA PHE A 10 -7.40 15.77 28.96
C PHE A 10 -7.41 16.06 27.46
N VAL A 11 -6.71 17.12 27.04
CA VAL A 11 -6.37 17.28 25.62
C VAL A 11 -5.32 16.21 25.35
N ILE A 12 -5.78 15.00 25.03
CA ILE A 12 -4.97 14.08 24.25
C ILE A 12 -4.81 14.79 22.92
N ALA A 13 -3.65 15.42 22.72
CA ALA A 13 -3.20 15.78 21.40
C ALA A 13 -3.07 14.46 20.65
N ALA A 14 -4.16 14.02 20.03
CA ALA A 14 -4.11 13.03 18.98
C ALA A 14 -3.30 13.70 17.88
N ALA A 15 -2.01 13.39 17.85
CA ALA A 15 -1.18 13.61 16.69
C ALA A 15 -1.83 12.80 15.56
N PHE A 16 -2.74 13.45 14.84
CA PHE A 16 -3.16 13.06 13.52
C PHE A 16 -1.93 13.21 12.62
N PHE A 17 -1.04 12.23 12.67
CA PHE A 17 -0.21 11.92 11.52
C PHE A 17 -1.15 11.29 10.49
N VAL A 18 -1.76 12.16 9.70
CA VAL A 18 -2.28 11.84 8.37
C VAL A 18 -1.14 11.13 7.63
N GLY A 19 -1.41 9.93 7.12
CA GLY A 19 -0.41 8.95 6.71
C GLY A 19 0.77 9.52 5.92
N GLY A 20 1.99 9.22 6.37
CA GLY A 20 3.22 9.56 5.67
C GLY A 20 4.44 9.38 6.56
N CYS A 21 5.32 8.45 6.13
CA CYS A 21 6.77 8.51 6.34
C CYS A 21 7.28 8.51 7.78
N GLY A 22 7.43 7.32 8.36
CA GLY A 22 8.50 7.08 9.33
C GLY A 22 9.77 6.71 8.56
N ASP A 23 10.94 7.18 8.98
CA ASP A 23 12.17 7.23 8.21
C ASP A 23 12.91 5.88 7.95
N GLU A 24 12.24 4.74 8.12
CA GLU A 24 12.80 3.38 7.98
C GLU A 24 12.07 2.44 6.99
N PRO A 25 10.72 2.46 6.81
CA PRO A 25 10.02 1.64 5.83
C PRO A 25 10.02 2.21 4.40
N GLU A 26 10.32 3.50 4.22
CA GLU A 26 10.22 4.17 2.90
C GLU A 26 11.15 3.54 1.86
N LYS A 27 12.33 3.08 2.27
CA LYS A 27 13.30 2.42 1.36
C LYS A 27 12.76 1.11 0.77
N LEU A 28 11.95 0.36 1.53
CA LEU A 28 11.39 -0.90 1.04
C LEU A 28 10.23 -0.67 0.07
N VAL A 29 9.35 0.29 0.35
CA VAL A 29 8.14 0.51 -0.46
C VAL A 29 8.37 1.43 -1.67
N ASN A 30 9.50 2.15 -1.73
CA ASN A 30 9.84 3.03 -2.86
C ASN A 30 10.19 2.28 -4.16
N LYS A 31 10.39 0.96 -4.10
CA LYS A 31 10.68 0.16 -5.29
C LYS A 31 9.44 -0.01 -6.20
N GLY A 32 8.23 0.17 -5.66
CA GLY A 32 6.98 0.01 -6.42
C GLY A 32 6.96 -1.34 -7.15
N GLY A 33 6.82 -1.31 -8.48
CA GLY A 33 6.83 -2.52 -9.32
C GLY A 33 8.14 -3.32 -9.29
N ASN A 34 9.26 -2.72 -8.90
CA ASN A 34 10.56 -3.39 -8.80
C ASN A 34 10.78 -4.09 -7.45
N THR A 35 9.78 -4.09 -6.56
CA THR A 35 9.85 -4.85 -5.30
C THR A 35 9.96 -6.34 -5.61
N PRO A 36 10.95 -7.07 -5.08
CA PRO A 36 11.04 -8.52 -5.26
C PRO A 36 9.96 -9.28 -4.46
N CYS A 37 9.59 -10.48 -4.90
CA CYS A 37 8.54 -11.29 -4.29
C CYS A 37 8.80 -11.68 -2.83
N ASN A 38 10.05 -11.97 -2.45
CA ASN A 38 10.42 -12.22 -1.06
C ASN A 38 10.22 -10.98 -0.17
N GLU A 39 10.60 -9.79 -0.65
CA GLU A 39 10.41 -8.52 0.05
C GLU A 39 8.92 -8.19 0.17
N PHE A 40 8.14 -8.32 -0.91
CA PHE A 40 6.71 -8.05 -0.91
C PHE A 40 5.92 -8.97 0.02
N SER A 41 6.25 -10.26 0.04
CA SER A 41 5.57 -11.25 0.87
C SER A 41 5.86 -11.07 2.37
N ALA A 42 7.02 -10.47 2.70
CA ALA A 42 7.41 -10.16 4.07
C ALA A 42 6.78 -8.85 4.60
N GLN A 43 6.16 -8.03 3.74
CA GLN A 43 5.48 -6.80 4.14
C GLN A 43 4.17 -7.09 4.87
N ASP A 44 3.85 -6.26 5.86
CA ASP A 44 2.51 -6.20 6.44
C ASP A 44 1.49 -5.65 5.42
N PRO A 45 0.17 -5.87 5.64
CA PRO A 45 -0.86 -5.48 4.68
C PRO A 45 -0.86 -4.00 4.29
N ASP A 46 -0.50 -3.11 5.21
CA ASP A 46 -0.48 -1.67 4.95
C ASP A 46 0.67 -1.30 4.02
N LYS A 47 1.86 -1.89 4.24
CA LYS A 47 3.00 -1.73 3.32
C LYS A 47 2.74 -2.34 1.95
N GLN A 48 2.02 -3.47 1.88
CA GLN A 48 1.63 -4.06 0.59
C GLN A 48 0.75 -3.10 -0.21
N ARG A 49 -0.23 -2.45 0.43
CA ARG A 49 -1.04 -1.41 -0.22
C ARG A 49 -0.19 -0.26 -0.74
N ILE A 50 0.72 0.28 0.07
CA ILE A 50 1.59 1.39 -0.36
C ILE A 50 2.46 0.98 -1.57
N THR A 51 3.08 -0.19 -1.52
CA THR A 51 3.91 -0.72 -2.61
C THR A 51 3.10 -0.89 -3.90
N VAL A 52 1.90 -1.47 -3.81
CA VAL A 52 1.04 -1.69 -4.98
C VAL A 52 0.48 -0.38 -5.53
N THR A 53 0.08 0.57 -4.68
CA THR A 53 -0.33 1.90 -5.14
C THR A 53 0.78 2.57 -5.95
N LYS A 54 2.03 2.56 -5.45
CA LYS A 54 3.18 3.09 -6.18
C LYS A 54 3.45 2.35 -7.49
N PHE A 55 3.34 1.03 -7.50
CA PHE A 55 3.46 0.23 -8.73
C PHE A 55 2.41 0.67 -9.77
N LEU A 56 1.15 0.79 -9.37
CA LEU A 56 0.06 1.17 -10.26
C LEU A 56 0.20 2.60 -10.79
N GLU A 57 0.71 3.53 -9.97
CA GLU A 57 1.05 4.89 -10.40
C GLU A 57 2.19 4.90 -11.44
N GLN A 58 3.22 4.08 -11.23
CA GLN A 58 4.35 3.93 -12.16
C GLN A 58 3.92 3.37 -13.52
N GLU A 59 3.10 2.32 -13.54
CA GLU A 59 2.57 1.71 -14.78
C GLU A 59 1.76 2.71 -15.62
N ARG A 60 1.10 3.66 -14.94
CA ARG A 60 0.28 4.68 -15.58
C ARG A 60 1.04 5.99 -15.84
N ASN A 61 2.37 5.98 -15.70
CA ASN A 61 3.26 7.13 -15.89
C ASN A 61 2.87 8.37 -15.05
N GLY A 62 2.21 8.17 -13.90
CA GLY A 62 1.78 9.27 -13.02
C GLY A 62 0.56 10.08 -13.51
N ASP A 63 0.01 9.81 -14.69
CA ASP A 63 -1.11 10.55 -15.29
C ASP A 63 -2.50 9.96 -14.94
N ALA A 64 -2.58 9.12 -13.92
CA ALA A 64 -3.79 8.39 -13.60
C ALA A 64 -4.68 9.08 -12.58
N PRO A 65 -6.02 8.98 -12.71
CA PRO A 65 -6.92 9.28 -11.61
C PRO A 65 -6.57 8.39 -10.39
N PRO A 66 -6.91 8.84 -9.17
CA PRO A 66 -6.60 8.11 -7.93
C PRO A 66 -6.95 6.63 -8.04
N THR A 67 -5.99 5.77 -7.70
CA THR A 67 -6.20 4.32 -7.73
C THR A 67 -7.29 3.96 -6.73
N GLN A 68 -8.36 3.30 -7.20
CA GLN A 68 -9.45 2.86 -6.33
C GLN A 68 -8.99 1.71 -5.43
N ASP A 69 -9.44 1.70 -4.17
CA ASP A 69 -9.04 0.68 -3.18
C ASP A 69 -9.27 -0.76 -3.67
N ARG A 70 -10.37 -1.01 -4.39
CA ARG A 70 -10.67 -2.33 -4.97
C ARG A 70 -9.65 -2.76 -6.03
N THR A 71 -9.10 -1.82 -6.81
CA THR A 71 -8.06 -2.10 -7.80
C THR A 71 -6.76 -2.48 -7.09
N VAL A 72 -6.42 -1.78 -6.00
CA VAL A 72 -5.25 -2.10 -5.16
C VAL A 72 -5.38 -3.51 -4.58
N ASP A 73 -6.53 -3.84 -4.02
CA ASP A 73 -6.76 -5.17 -3.41
C ASP A 73 -6.70 -6.31 -4.41
N ALA A 74 -7.31 -6.13 -5.58
CA ALA A 74 -7.23 -7.11 -6.66
C ALA A 74 -5.79 -7.30 -7.13
N ALA A 75 -5.02 -6.21 -7.26
CA ALA A 75 -3.61 -6.27 -7.64
C ALA A 75 -2.74 -6.94 -6.56
N ILE A 76 -2.99 -6.68 -5.26
CA ILE A 76 -2.30 -7.39 -4.18
C ILE A 76 -2.55 -8.90 -4.29
N ALA A 77 -3.80 -9.31 -4.55
CA ALA A 77 -4.14 -10.72 -4.66
C ALA A 77 -3.44 -11.40 -5.86
N SER A 78 -3.42 -10.76 -7.04
CA SER A 78 -2.74 -11.32 -8.22
C SER A 78 -1.22 -11.38 -8.03
N ILE A 79 -0.62 -10.36 -7.42
CA ILE A 79 0.81 -10.33 -7.10
C ILE A 79 1.15 -11.45 -6.11
N LYS A 80 0.35 -11.65 -5.06
CA LYS A 80 0.54 -12.76 -4.11
C LYS A 80 0.46 -14.12 -4.79
N LEU A 81 -0.51 -14.30 -5.68
CA LEU A 81 -0.65 -15.53 -6.45
C LEU A 81 0.58 -15.79 -7.32
N MET A 82 1.06 -14.77 -8.04
CA MET A 82 2.28 -14.88 -8.83
C MET A 82 3.48 -15.22 -7.95
N CYS A 83 3.70 -14.48 -6.86
CA CYS A 83 4.84 -14.71 -5.98
C CYS A 83 4.82 -16.09 -5.31
N ALA A 84 3.63 -16.64 -5.02
CA ALA A 84 3.50 -18.00 -4.51
C ALA A 84 3.77 -19.08 -5.57
N ALA A 85 3.53 -18.78 -6.86
CA ALA A 85 3.74 -19.70 -7.97
C ALA A 85 5.18 -19.69 -8.53
N GLN A 86 5.90 -18.57 -8.36
CA GLN A 86 7.25 -18.39 -8.90
C GLN A 86 8.29 -19.13 -8.05
N ALA A 87 9.18 -19.88 -8.70
CA ALA A 87 10.31 -20.53 -8.02
C ALA A 87 11.45 -19.55 -7.66
N ASN A 88 11.49 -18.38 -8.31
CA ASN A 88 12.52 -17.36 -8.08
C ASN A 88 12.00 -16.28 -7.11
N PRO A 89 12.49 -16.21 -5.85
CA PRO A 89 12.07 -15.22 -4.86
C PRO A 89 12.43 -13.77 -5.24
N ASP A 90 13.40 -13.59 -6.13
CA ASP A 90 13.86 -12.28 -6.58
C ASP A 90 13.05 -11.75 -7.78
N THR A 91 11.99 -12.46 -8.18
CA THR A 91 11.06 -11.99 -9.24
C THR A 91 10.46 -10.63 -8.82
N PRO A 92 10.60 -9.57 -9.62
CA PRO A 92 9.95 -8.29 -9.32
C PRO A 92 8.43 -8.36 -9.57
N ILE A 93 7.66 -7.65 -8.73
CA ILE A 93 6.18 -7.71 -8.77
C ILE A 93 5.57 -7.09 -10.03
N ASN A 94 6.29 -6.27 -10.81
CA ASN A 94 5.84 -5.75 -12.10
C ASN A 94 5.70 -6.82 -13.20
N LYS A 95 6.09 -8.06 -12.92
CA LYS A 95 5.81 -9.21 -13.79
C LYS A 95 4.40 -9.76 -13.61
N ALA A 96 3.64 -9.29 -12.61
CA ALA A 96 2.25 -9.69 -12.44
C ALA A 96 1.41 -9.16 -13.60
N ASP A 97 0.67 -10.05 -14.27
CA ASP A 97 -0.30 -9.64 -15.27
C ASP A 97 -1.50 -8.98 -14.59
N LEU A 98 -1.56 -7.66 -14.66
CA LEU A 98 -2.66 -6.85 -14.15
C LEU A 98 -3.64 -6.39 -15.25
N THR A 99 -3.49 -6.86 -16.49
CA THR A 99 -4.29 -6.37 -17.62
C THR A 99 -5.79 -6.55 -17.39
N GLY A 100 -6.22 -7.68 -16.81
CA GLY A 100 -7.62 -7.93 -16.45
C GLY A 100 -8.16 -7.11 -15.27
N ILE A 101 -7.29 -6.48 -14.48
CA ILE A 101 -7.65 -5.62 -13.33
C ILE A 101 -7.67 -4.14 -13.75
N LEU A 102 -6.74 -3.74 -14.62
CA LEU A 102 -6.57 -2.35 -15.06
C LEU A 102 -7.43 -1.97 -16.25
N VAL A 103 -7.80 -2.95 -17.09
CA VAL A 103 -8.73 -2.77 -18.21
C VAL A 103 -9.92 -3.70 -17.98
N PRO A 104 -10.97 -3.26 -17.26
CA PRO A 104 -12.20 -4.03 -17.19
C PRO A 104 -12.78 -4.17 -18.60
N LYS A 105 -13.09 -5.41 -18.99
CA LYS A 105 -13.91 -5.68 -20.18
C LYS A 105 -15.35 -5.21 -19.96
#